data_AF-A0A124JZ20-F1
#
_entry.id   AF-A0A124JZ20-F1
#
_cell.length_a   1.000
_cell.length_b   1.000
_cell.length_c   1.000
_cell.angle_alpha   90.00
_cell.angle_beta   90.00
_cell.angle_gamma   90.00
#
_symmetry.space_group_name_H-M   'P 1'
#
loop_
_entity.id
_entity.type
_entity.pdbx_description
1 polymer ?
#
loop_
_entity_poly.entity_id
_entity_poly.type
_entity_poly.pdbx_seq_one_letter_code
_entity_poly.pdbx_strand_id
1 'polypeptide(L)'
;MLDGHPGQGKSMITTHLAAAVTSGKLFAKRYEVPKGRVLFMAPEDDADRVLRPRLEAQGANLAKIRFMANLHPMDEKGRALLRKELLDYPPELAIIDPLPPFMSEETNTYKATEVRSFMQPLALLAREMNIAILLVRHLRKGGSAFAIEAGQGSIDFIAAVRSGLIVFPHRIDPNTKVFAHPKANWSKPGPSLTFEIEAREGASVPKIKWLSELSETADQLMQAEAKQNADQTAAEVIVELLAAGPMKASEAMDHLKGKGFSERTIDRAKPIAGVKAARGPGALWSL
;
A
#
# COMPACT_ATOMS: atom_id res chain seq x y z
N MET A 1 -2.76 7.26 -6.89
CA MET A 1 -2.31 7.10 -5.49
C MET A 1 -1.71 5.73 -5.33
N LEU A 2 -0.59 5.59 -4.63
CA LEU A 2 0.01 4.33 -4.23
C LEU A 2 0.00 4.23 -2.70
N ASP A 3 -0.86 3.39 -2.17
CA ASP A 3 -1.01 3.15 -0.75
C ASP A 3 -0.18 1.93 -0.30
N GLY A 4 0.32 1.91 0.93
CA GLY A 4 1.05 0.76 1.47
C GLY A 4 1.79 1.05 2.78
N HIS A 5 1.94 0.03 3.65
CA HIS A 5 2.70 0.20 4.90
C HIS A 5 4.17 0.61 4.64
N PRO A 6 4.83 1.26 5.60
CA PRO A 6 6.29 1.44 5.57
C PRO A 6 7.01 0.10 5.30
N GLY A 7 8.12 0.14 4.57
CA GLY A 7 8.93 -1.05 4.26
C GLY A 7 8.35 -2.02 3.22
N GLN A 8 7.14 -1.80 2.69
CA GLN A 8 6.53 -2.73 1.71
C GLN A 8 6.96 -2.49 0.25
N GLY A 9 7.93 -1.61 -0.01
CA GLY A 9 8.49 -1.41 -1.35
C GLY A 9 7.79 -0.38 -2.24
N LYS A 10 6.99 0.55 -1.69
CA LYS A 10 6.37 1.64 -2.48
C LYS A 10 7.39 2.43 -3.30
N SER A 11 8.49 2.85 -2.67
CA SER A 11 9.56 3.60 -3.34
C SER A 11 10.32 2.76 -4.38
N MET A 12 10.34 1.43 -4.23
CA MET A 12 10.83 0.53 -5.27
C MET A 12 9.88 0.51 -6.49
N ILE A 13 8.57 0.51 -6.26
CA ILE A 13 7.55 0.55 -7.33
C ILE A 13 7.59 1.90 -8.05
N THR A 14 7.71 3.02 -7.32
CA THR A 14 7.78 4.36 -7.94
C THR A 14 9.05 4.52 -8.78
N THR A 15 10.21 4.06 -8.29
CA THR A 15 11.46 4.05 -9.08
C THR A 15 11.40 3.08 -10.25
N HIS A 16 10.68 1.94 -10.14
CA HIS A 16 10.47 1.02 -11.27
C HIS A 16 9.61 1.65 -12.36
N LEU A 17 8.52 2.32 -11.98
CA LEU A 17 7.66 3.05 -12.90
C LEU A 17 8.42 4.20 -13.58
N ALA A 18 9.21 4.95 -12.83
CA ALA A 18 10.05 6.00 -13.39
C ALA A 18 11.10 5.44 -14.38
N ALA A 19 11.68 4.28 -14.08
CA ALA A 19 12.58 3.60 -15.00
C ALA A 19 11.87 3.20 -16.30
N ALA A 20 10.65 2.67 -16.22
CA ALA A 20 9.83 2.36 -17.39
C ALA A 20 9.52 3.61 -18.23
N VAL A 21 9.08 4.70 -17.60
CA VAL A 21 8.76 5.98 -18.28
C VAL A 21 9.99 6.58 -18.98
N THR A 22 11.16 6.57 -18.33
CA THR A 22 12.35 7.21 -18.88
C THR A 22 13.07 6.38 -19.95
N SER A 23 13.05 5.05 -19.81
CA SER A 23 13.71 4.12 -20.74
C SER A 23 12.80 3.63 -21.87
N GLY A 24 11.47 3.71 -21.69
CA GLY A 24 10.48 3.15 -22.60
C GLY A 24 10.32 1.63 -22.54
N LYS A 25 10.85 0.99 -21.48
CA LYS A 25 10.60 -0.42 -21.17
C LYS A 25 9.19 -0.62 -20.60
N LEU A 26 8.70 -1.86 -20.66
CA LEU A 26 7.42 -2.23 -20.06
C LEU A 26 7.48 -2.14 -18.53
N PHE A 27 6.49 -1.48 -17.92
CA PHE A 27 6.22 -1.58 -16.49
C PHE A 27 5.64 -2.96 -16.17
N ALA A 28 6.12 -3.57 -15.07
CA ALA A 28 5.70 -4.93 -14.68
C ALA A 28 5.86 -6.00 -15.77
N LYS A 29 6.85 -5.82 -16.66
CA LYS A 29 7.10 -6.67 -17.84
C LYS A 29 5.88 -6.81 -18.78
N ARG A 30 4.87 -5.94 -18.65
CA ARG A 30 3.57 -6.12 -19.32
C ARG A 30 2.97 -4.84 -19.87
N TYR A 31 3.07 -3.73 -19.14
CA TYR A 31 2.34 -2.52 -19.47
C TYR A 31 3.26 -1.51 -20.16
N GLU A 32 2.86 -1.08 -21.35
CA GLU A 32 3.44 0.12 -21.95
C GLU A 32 3.10 1.34 -21.10
N VAL A 33 4.05 2.26 -21.02
CA VAL A 33 3.88 3.54 -20.34
C VAL A 33 4.35 4.66 -21.26
N PRO A 34 3.82 5.89 -21.11
CA PRO A 34 4.33 7.04 -21.84
C PRO A 34 5.84 7.17 -21.66
N LYS A 35 6.54 7.51 -22.75
CA LYS A 35 7.99 7.71 -22.73
C LYS A 35 8.28 9.18 -22.48
N GLY A 36 9.05 9.50 -21.44
CA GLY A 36 9.42 10.90 -21.21
C GLY A 36 10.20 11.14 -19.94
N ARG A 37 10.01 12.32 -19.37
CA ARG A 37 10.73 12.82 -18.19
C ARG A 37 9.95 12.53 -16.92
N VAL A 38 10.67 12.36 -15.82
CA VAL A 38 10.08 12.14 -14.49
C VAL A 38 10.63 13.17 -13.51
N LEU A 39 9.74 13.77 -12.73
CA LEU A 39 10.06 14.65 -11.61
C LEU A 39 9.81 13.92 -10.29
N PHE A 40 10.78 13.92 -9.38
CA PHE A 40 10.64 13.40 -8.03
C PHE A 40 10.59 14.52 -7.00
N MET A 41 9.65 14.39 -6.07
CA MET A 41 9.51 15.17 -4.84
C MET A 41 9.54 14.19 -3.67
N ALA A 42 10.72 13.96 -3.12
CA ALA A 42 10.97 12.91 -2.12
C ALA A 42 11.75 13.49 -0.93
N PRO A 43 11.07 13.92 0.15
CA PRO A 43 11.71 14.53 1.32
C PRO A 43 12.36 13.50 2.26
N GLU A 44 11.98 12.22 2.18
CA GLU A 44 12.45 11.17 3.10
C GLU A 44 13.67 10.40 2.58
N ASP A 45 13.79 10.23 1.26
CA ASP A 45 14.87 9.46 0.62
C ASP A 45 15.87 10.41 -0.07
N ASP A 46 17.15 10.31 0.29
CA ASP A 46 18.22 11.07 -0.34
C ASP A 46 18.34 10.74 -1.85
N ALA A 47 18.34 11.78 -2.68
CA ALA A 47 18.34 11.64 -4.12
C ALA A 47 19.57 10.89 -4.65
N ASP A 48 20.77 11.20 -4.16
CA ASP A 48 22.03 10.65 -4.69
C ASP A 48 22.42 9.32 -4.05
N ARG A 49 22.09 9.12 -2.77
CA ARG A 49 22.47 7.92 -1.99
C ARG A 49 21.43 6.82 -2.08
N VAL A 50 20.16 7.15 -2.32
CA VAL A 50 19.07 6.18 -2.27
C VAL A 50 18.34 6.08 -3.60
N LEU A 51 17.75 7.17 -4.10
CA LEU A 51 16.86 7.11 -5.27
C LEU A 51 17.63 6.87 -6.56
N ARG A 52 18.73 7.59 -6.79
CA ARG A 52 19.55 7.47 -7.99
C ARG A 52 20.13 6.06 -8.17
N PRO A 53 20.77 5.43 -7.17
CA PRO A 53 21.24 4.05 -7.31
C PRO A 53 20.10 3.07 -7.62
N ARG A 54 18.93 3.22 -6.97
CA ARG A 54 17.74 2.40 -7.25
C ARG A 54 17.26 2.58 -8.70
N LEU A 55 17.17 3.81 -9.18
CA LEU A 55 16.78 4.12 -10.56
C LEU A 55 17.75 3.51 -11.57
N GLU A 56 19.05 3.64 -11.34
CA GLU A 56 20.09 3.04 -12.18
C GLU A 56 20.01 1.51 -12.18
N ALA A 57 19.87 0.90 -11.00
CA ALA A 57 19.70 -0.54 -10.84
C ALA A 57 18.47 -1.05 -11.61
N GLN A 58 17.40 -0.26 -11.69
CA GLN A 58 16.20 -0.57 -12.45
C GLN A 58 16.27 -0.18 -13.94
N GLY A 59 17.39 0.41 -14.37
CA GLY A 59 17.65 0.75 -15.78
C GLY A 59 16.93 2.01 -16.26
N ALA A 60 16.69 2.96 -15.37
CA ALA A 60 16.17 4.28 -15.72
C ALA A 60 17.17 5.05 -16.59
N ASN A 61 16.66 5.89 -17.49
CA ASN A 61 17.49 6.90 -18.13
C ASN A 61 17.61 8.11 -17.19
N LEU A 62 18.71 8.19 -16.45
CA LEU A 62 18.94 9.24 -15.44
C LEU A 62 18.94 10.66 -16.01
N ALA A 63 19.27 10.86 -17.29
CA ALA A 63 19.21 12.17 -17.94
C ALA A 63 17.76 12.70 -18.09
N LYS A 64 16.77 11.82 -17.90
CA LYS A 64 15.34 12.16 -17.90
C LYS A 64 14.73 12.16 -16.49
N ILE A 65 15.54 12.03 -15.44
CA ILE A 65 15.11 12.16 -14.05
C ILE A 65 15.51 13.53 -13.53
N ARG A 66 14.57 14.22 -12.87
CA ARG A 66 14.86 15.41 -12.07
C ARG A 66 14.35 15.22 -10.65
N PHE A 67 15.16 15.60 -9.67
CA PHE A 67 14.75 15.73 -8.27
C PHE A 67 14.52 17.19 -7.97
N MET A 68 13.36 17.54 -7.42
CA MET A 68 13.05 18.90 -7.02
C MET A 68 13.83 19.24 -5.74
N ALA A 69 14.73 20.21 -5.81
CA ALA A 69 15.58 20.57 -4.67
C ALA A 69 14.83 21.39 -3.60
N ASN A 70 13.98 22.32 -4.03
CA ASN A 70 13.25 23.22 -3.14
C ASN A 70 11.86 22.66 -2.81
N LEU A 71 11.80 21.69 -1.90
CA LEU A 71 10.54 21.12 -1.43
C LEU A 71 9.82 22.10 -0.50
N HIS A 72 8.50 22.23 -0.66
CA HIS A 72 7.66 23.10 0.14
C HIS A 72 6.28 22.45 0.33
N PRO A 73 5.57 22.69 1.45
CA PRO A 73 4.16 22.35 1.55
C PRO A 73 3.38 22.91 0.34
N MET A 74 2.38 22.18 -0.14
CA MET A 74 1.59 22.53 -1.33
C MET A 74 0.52 23.59 -1.01
N ASP A 75 0.91 24.60 -0.24
CA ASP A 75 0.21 25.87 -0.12
C ASP A 75 0.31 26.68 -1.44
N GLU A 76 -0.09 27.95 -1.42
CA GLU A 76 -0.02 28.80 -2.63
C GLU A 76 1.40 28.91 -3.20
N LYS A 77 2.40 29.09 -2.33
CA LYS A 77 3.80 29.23 -2.72
C LYS A 77 4.35 27.91 -3.25
N GLY A 78 4.10 26.80 -2.57
CA GLY A 78 4.57 25.48 -3.00
C GLY A 78 3.97 25.07 -4.34
N ARG A 79 2.69 25.38 -4.58
CA ARG A 79 2.05 25.16 -5.89
C ARG A 79 2.65 26.04 -6.99
N ALA A 80 2.98 27.29 -6.68
CA ALA A 80 3.65 28.17 -7.65
C ALA A 80 5.06 27.66 -8.01
N LEU A 81 5.83 27.19 -7.01
CA LEU A 81 7.13 26.56 -7.21
C LEU A 81 7.03 25.29 -8.04
N LEU A 82 6.07 24.40 -7.73
CA LEU A 82 5.83 23.19 -8.50
C LEU A 82 5.43 23.54 -9.95
N ARG A 83 4.54 24.52 -10.15
CA ARG A 83 4.15 24.95 -11.50
C ARG A 83 5.34 25.44 -12.30
N LYS A 84 6.21 26.26 -11.69
CA LYS A 84 7.45 26.71 -12.33
C LYS A 84 8.35 25.53 -12.70
N GLU A 85 8.55 24.59 -11.78
CA GLU A 85 9.37 23.40 -12.02
C GLU A 85 8.83 22.55 -13.18
N LEU A 86 7.51 22.37 -13.26
CA LEU A 86 6.85 21.64 -14.34
C LEU A 86 6.94 22.36 -15.70
N LEU A 87 7.01 23.70 -15.72
CA LEU A 87 7.23 24.47 -16.95
C LEU A 87 8.69 24.41 -17.41
N ASP A 88 9.62 24.56 -16.47
CA ASP A 88 11.06 24.50 -16.73
C ASP A 88 11.52 23.09 -17.13
N TYR A 89 10.81 22.06 -16.66
CA TYR A 89 11.08 20.66 -16.98
C TYR A 89 9.79 19.84 -17.10
N PRO A 90 9.10 19.92 -18.25
CA PRO A 90 7.83 19.22 -18.48
C PRO A 90 8.01 17.69 -18.37
N PRO A 91 7.44 17.04 -17.34
CA PRO A 91 7.52 15.59 -17.16
C PRO A 91 6.23 14.90 -17.64
N GLU A 92 6.33 13.62 -17.98
CA GLU A 92 5.13 12.77 -18.16
C GLU A 92 4.58 12.30 -16.81
N LEU A 93 5.46 12.24 -15.80
CA LEU A 93 5.17 11.74 -14.48
C LEU A 93 5.86 12.58 -13.41
N ALA A 94 5.10 13.11 -12.46
CA ALA A 94 5.60 13.66 -11.21
C ALA A 94 5.27 12.69 -10.05
N ILE A 95 6.24 12.40 -9.19
CA ILE A 95 6.10 11.48 -8.05
C ILE A 95 6.30 12.28 -6.76
N ILE A 96 5.30 12.23 -5.87
CA ILE A 96 5.34 12.78 -4.52
C ILE A 96 5.40 11.61 -3.55
N ASP A 97 6.56 11.36 -2.95
CA ASP A 97 6.83 10.19 -2.09
C ASP A 97 7.57 10.56 -0.79
N PRO A 98 6.88 10.62 0.37
CA PRO A 98 5.43 10.46 0.56
C PRO A 98 4.68 11.80 0.51
N LEU A 99 3.34 11.74 0.47
CA LEU A 99 2.43 12.89 0.45
C LEU A 99 2.42 13.75 1.72
N PRO A 100 2.41 13.19 2.96
CA PRO A 100 2.16 13.98 4.18
C PRO A 100 3.08 15.18 4.40
N PRO A 101 4.40 15.12 4.14
CA PRO A 101 5.30 16.28 4.30
C PRO A 101 4.96 17.48 3.40
N PHE A 102 4.13 17.29 2.37
CA PHE A 102 3.68 18.34 1.47
C PHE A 102 2.34 18.96 1.90
N MET A 103 1.72 18.49 2.98
CA MET A 103 0.52 19.08 3.54
C MET A 103 0.90 20.15 4.57
N SER A 104 0.05 21.17 4.80
CA SER A 104 0.31 22.13 5.88
C SER A 104 0.16 21.46 7.23
N GLU A 105 0.90 21.92 8.24
CA GLU A 105 0.81 21.39 9.60
C GLU A 105 -0.60 21.58 10.20
N GLU A 106 -1.35 22.60 9.78
CA GLU A 106 -2.74 22.80 10.24
C GLU A 106 -3.75 21.92 9.51
N THR A 107 -3.38 21.25 8.43
CA THR A 107 -4.32 20.46 7.62
C THR A 107 -4.72 19.18 8.36
N ASN A 108 -5.98 19.08 8.75
CA ASN A 108 -6.54 17.86 9.30
C ASN A 108 -6.81 16.83 8.19
N THR A 109 -5.90 15.87 8.06
CA THR A 109 -5.98 14.79 7.06
C THR A 109 -7.18 13.85 7.19
N TYR A 110 -7.95 13.92 8.28
CA TYR A 110 -9.18 13.15 8.47
C TYR A 110 -10.45 13.94 8.15
N LYS A 111 -10.34 15.27 7.96
CA LYS A 111 -11.49 16.12 7.65
C LYS A 111 -11.67 16.25 6.14
N ALA A 112 -12.77 15.70 5.65
CA ALA A 112 -13.14 15.64 4.23
C ALA A 112 -12.92 16.94 3.46
N THR A 113 -13.39 18.07 4.01
CA THR A 113 -13.31 19.39 3.37
C THR A 113 -11.88 19.86 3.19
N GLU A 114 -11.00 19.59 4.15
CA GLU A 114 -9.61 20.04 4.11
C GLU A 114 -8.79 19.18 3.16
N VAL A 115 -9.02 17.87 3.15
CA VAL A 115 -8.44 16.96 2.16
C VAL A 115 -8.84 17.35 0.73
N ARG A 116 -10.11 17.69 0.49
CA ARG A 116 -10.57 18.15 -0.83
C ARG A 116 -9.92 19.48 -1.22
N SER A 117 -9.83 20.42 -0.29
CA SER A 117 -9.17 21.72 -0.51
C SER A 117 -7.70 21.56 -0.92
N PHE A 118 -7.00 20.61 -0.30
CA PHE A 118 -5.62 20.26 -0.65
C PHE A 118 -5.50 19.54 -2.02
N MET A 119 -6.36 18.56 -2.27
CA MET A 119 -6.27 17.70 -3.46
C MET A 119 -6.72 18.40 -4.75
N GLN A 120 -7.70 19.31 -4.68
CA GLN A 120 -8.29 19.94 -5.86
C GLN A 120 -7.26 20.75 -6.68
N PRO A 121 -6.42 21.63 -6.09
CA PRO A 121 -5.40 22.35 -6.84
C PRO A 121 -4.38 21.43 -7.52
N LEU A 122 -3.98 20.32 -6.89
CA LEU A 122 -3.08 19.33 -7.51
C LEU A 122 -3.75 18.65 -8.71
N ALA A 123 -5.03 18.30 -8.59
CA ALA A 123 -5.79 17.72 -9.69
C ALA A 123 -5.97 18.70 -10.86
N LEU A 124 -6.18 19.99 -10.58
CA LEU A 124 -6.25 21.04 -11.62
C LEU A 124 -4.90 21.21 -12.31
N LEU A 125 -3.80 21.30 -11.54
CA LEU A 125 -2.45 21.42 -12.09
C LEU A 125 -2.09 20.22 -12.99
N ALA A 126 -2.40 19.00 -12.57
CA ALA A 126 -2.18 17.80 -13.37
C ALA A 126 -2.93 17.85 -14.72
N ARG A 127 -4.17 18.36 -14.71
CA ARG A 127 -4.99 18.52 -15.93
C ARG A 127 -4.45 19.60 -16.84
N GLU A 128 -4.11 20.77 -16.30
CA GLU A 128 -3.59 21.90 -17.08
C GLU A 128 -2.26 21.57 -17.75
N MET A 129 -1.38 20.86 -17.04
CA MET A 129 -0.05 20.50 -17.54
C MET A 129 -0.07 19.19 -18.35
N ASN A 130 -1.21 18.48 -18.41
CA ASN A 130 -1.35 17.16 -19.03
C ASN A 130 -0.32 16.14 -18.53
N ILE A 131 -0.16 16.03 -17.21
CA ILE A 131 0.81 15.11 -16.57
C ILE A 131 0.12 14.13 -15.61
N ALA A 132 0.77 12.99 -15.37
CA ALA A 132 0.40 12.14 -14.25
C ALA A 132 1.10 12.60 -12.97
N ILE A 133 0.35 12.82 -11.88
CA ILE A 133 0.92 13.01 -10.54
C ILE A 133 0.63 11.76 -9.70
N LEU A 134 1.68 11.03 -9.36
CA LEU A 134 1.63 9.87 -8.47
C LEU A 134 1.92 10.29 -7.03
N LEU A 135 0.91 10.17 -6.18
CA LEU A 135 1.02 10.41 -4.75
C LEU A 135 1.23 9.09 -4.02
N VAL A 136 2.17 9.05 -3.09
CA VAL A 136 2.43 7.88 -2.22
C VAL A 136 1.95 8.17 -0.81
N ARG A 137 1.24 7.21 -0.21
CA ARG A 137 0.64 7.36 1.11
C ARG A 137 0.73 6.05 1.90
N HIS A 138 0.74 6.16 3.22
CA HIS A 138 0.74 5.00 4.11
C HIS A 138 -0.65 4.42 4.34
N LEU A 139 -0.72 3.15 4.72
CA LEU A 139 -1.94 2.52 5.23
C LEU A 139 -2.16 2.84 6.71
N ARG A 140 -3.41 2.80 7.15
CA ARG A 140 -3.80 2.95 8.57
C ARG A 140 -3.38 1.74 9.41
N LYS A 141 -3.08 1.95 10.70
CA LYS A 141 -2.59 0.89 11.62
C LYS A 141 -3.61 -0.22 11.96
N GLY A 142 -4.90 -0.04 11.65
CA GLY A 142 -5.97 -0.99 12.00
C GLY A 142 -6.48 -1.88 10.85
N GLY A 143 -5.87 -1.82 9.65
CA GLY A 143 -6.34 -2.56 8.47
C GLY A 143 -7.73 -2.12 7.98
N SER A 144 -8.19 -2.65 6.85
CA SER A 144 -9.53 -2.40 6.31
C SER A 144 -10.06 -3.64 5.60
N ALA A 145 -11.38 -3.87 5.68
CA ALA A 145 -12.03 -4.91 4.89
C ALA A 145 -12.13 -4.53 3.39
N PHE A 146 -12.01 -3.23 3.08
CA PHE A 146 -12.03 -2.70 1.73
C PHE A 146 -10.71 -1.98 1.44
N ALA A 147 -10.02 -2.39 0.39
CA ALA A 147 -8.70 -1.90 0.03
C ALA A 147 -8.71 -0.41 -0.31
N ILE A 148 -9.80 0.08 -0.89
CA ILE A 148 -9.97 1.52 -1.17
C ILE A 148 -9.97 2.37 0.12
N GLU A 149 -10.36 1.80 1.27
CA GLU A 149 -10.44 2.49 2.56
C GLU A 149 -9.22 2.27 3.45
N ALA A 150 -8.23 1.51 2.98
CA ALA A 150 -7.08 1.10 3.79
C ALA A 150 -6.03 2.22 3.98
N GLY A 151 -6.00 3.21 3.09
CA GLY A 151 -5.09 4.34 3.16
C GLY A 151 -5.35 5.24 4.38
N GLN A 152 -4.29 5.90 4.87
CA GLN A 152 -4.35 6.78 6.03
C GLN A 152 -5.08 8.10 5.71
N GLY A 153 -5.83 8.62 6.68
CA GLY A 153 -6.62 9.86 6.54
C GLY A 153 -8.01 9.63 5.92
N SER A 154 -8.64 10.69 5.42
CA SER A 154 -9.96 10.63 4.81
C SER A 154 -9.97 9.78 3.54
N ILE A 155 -11.10 9.10 3.27
CA ILE A 155 -11.40 8.46 1.99
C ILE A 155 -11.39 9.47 0.82
N ASP A 156 -11.53 10.77 1.11
CA ASP A 156 -11.50 11.81 0.08
C ASP A 156 -10.16 11.90 -0.68
N PHE A 157 -9.05 11.47 -0.08
CA PHE A 157 -7.77 11.37 -0.78
C PHE A 157 -7.86 10.41 -1.97
N ILE A 158 -8.37 9.21 -1.74
CA ILE A 158 -8.48 8.19 -2.79
C ILE A 158 -9.64 8.51 -3.73
N ALA A 159 -10.69 9.17 -3.25
CA ALA A 159 -11.81 9.62 -4.07
C ALA A 159 -11.38 10.69 -5.09
N ALA A 160 -10.45 11.58 -4.71
CA ALA A 160 -9.94 12.64 -5.57
C ALA A 160 -9.06 12.15 -6.73
N VAL A 161 -8.47 10.95 -6.64
CA VAL A 161 -7.61 10.40 -7.70
C VAL A 161 -8.39 9.54 -8.70
N ARG A 162 -7.87 9.42 -9.92
CA ARG A 162 -8.48 8.57 -10.98
C ARG A 162 -8.08 7.10 -10.89
N SER A 163 -6.92 6.81 -10.32
CA SER A 163 -6.40 5.47 -10.08
C SER A 163 -5.82 5.34 -8.67
N GLY A 164 -6.17 4.25 -7.99
CA GLY A 164 -5.71 3.86 -6.68
C GLY A 164 -5.05 2.50 -6.73
N LEU A 165 -3.78 2.45 -6.33
CA LEU A 165 -2.94 1.28 -6.27
C LEU A 165 -2.58 1.01 -4.81
N ILE A 166 -2.34 -0.25 -4.47
CA ILE A 166 -1.99 -0.64 -3.10
C ILE A 166 -0.92 -1.72 -3.10
N VAL A 167 -0.01 -1.65 -2.11
CA VAL A 167 1.01 -2.65 -1.85
C VAL A 167 0.91 -3.17 -0.41
N PHE A 168 0.89 -4.50 -0.27
CA PHE A 168 0.82 -5.19 1.01
C PHE A 168 1.56 -6.54 0.93
N PRO A 169 1.98 -7.13 2.07
CA PRO A 169 2.67 -8.41 2.07
C PRO A 169 1.79 -9.55 1.53
N HIS A 170 2.40 -10.57 0.94
CA HIS A 170 1.69 -11.79 0.60
C HIS A 170 1.42 -12.61 1.87
N ARG A 171 0.19 -13.14 2.00
CA ARG A 171 -0.26 -13.83 3.22
C ARG A 171 0.51 -15.09 3.60
N ILE A 172 1.07 -15.79 2.61
CA ILE A 172 1.75 -17.09 2.82
C ILE A 172 3.27 -16.94 2.76
N ASP A 173 3.78 -16.03 1.92
CA ASP A 173 5.21 -15.89 1.68
C ASP A 173 5.65 -14.48 2.08
N PRO A 174 6.40 -14.30 3.18
CA PRO A 174 6.78 -12.98 3.67
C PRO A 174 7.71 -12.22 2.72
N ASN A 175 8.44 -12.91 1.84
CA ASN A 175 9.34 -12.31 0.85
C ASN A 175 8.60 -11.75 -0.36
N THR A 176 7.41 -12.27 -0.63
CA THR A 176 6.55 -11.82 -1.72
C THR A 176 5.64 -10.69 -1.25
N LYS A 177 5.47 -9.68 -2.12
CA LYS A 177 4.52 -8.58 -1.95
C LYS A 177 3.47 -8.64 -3.04
N VAL A 178 2.29 -8.12 -2.73
CA VAL A 178 1.18 -7.95 -3.67
C VAL A 178 1.08 -6.49 -4.07
N PHE A 179 0.93 -6.22 -5.37
CA PHE A 179 0.59 -4.95 -5.96
C PHE A 179 -0.79 -5.06 -6.63
N ALA A 180 -1.78 -4.34 -6.13
CA ALA A 180 -3.17 -4.45 -6.59
C ALA A 180 -3.78 -3.08 -6.95
N HIS A 181 -4.90 -3.08 -7.69
CA HIS A 181 -5.52 -1.90 -8.28
C HIS A 181 -6.97 -1.68 -7.77
N PRO A 182 -7.19 -1.30 -6.49
CA PRO A 182 -8.52 -1.19 -5.90
C PRO A 182 -9.44 -0.14 -6.54
N LYS A 183 -8.89 0.87 -7.23
CA LYS A 183 -9.70 1.94 -7.84
C LYS A 183 -9.22 2.26 -9.25
N ALA A 184 -10.12 2.17 -10.22
CA ALA A 184 -9.94 2.66 -11.58
C ALA A 184 -11.22 3.37 -12.05
N ASN A 185 -11.12 4.63 -12.47
CA ASN A 185 -12.30 5.38 -12.94
C ASN A 185 -12.55 5.25 -14.47
N TRP A 186 -11.50 5.00 -15.26
CA TRP A 186 -11.57 5.01 -16.73
C TRP A 186 -11.21 3.66 -17.37
N SER A 187 -11.11 2.61 -16.54
CA SER A 187 -10.80 1.27 -16.99
C SER A 187 -11.36 0.26 -15.98
N LYS A 188 -11.33 -1.02 -16.35
CA LYS A 188 -11.38 -2.08 -15.33
C LYS A 188 -10.12 -1.98 -14.46
N PRO A 189 -10.21 -2.28 -13.16
CA PRO A 189 -9.05 -2.59 -12.34
C PRO A 189 -8.11 -3.57 -13.05
N GLY A 190 -6.81 -3.29 -12.95
CA GLY A 190 -5.79 -4.26 -13.35
C GLY A 190 -5.78 -5.45 -12.40
N PRO A 191 -5.31 -6.62 -12.85
CA PRO A 191 -5.19 -7.77 -11.97
C PRO A 191 -4.14 -7.51 -10.88
N SER A 192 -4.24 -8.26 -9.79
CA SER A 192 -3.24 -8.23 -8.72
C SER A 192 -1.96 -8.91 -9.19
N LEU A 193 -0.81 -8.30 -8.94
CA LEU A 193 0.50 -8.84 -9.30
C LEU A 193 1.33 -9.13 -8.05
N THR A 194 2.16 -10.16 -8.10
CA THR A 194 3.16 -10.43 -7.07
C THR A 194 4.55 -10.00 -7.50
N PHE A 195 5.35 -9.56 -6.53
CA PHE A 195 6.75 -9.22 -6.76
C PHE A 195 7.60 -9.46 -5.53
N GLU A 196 8.89 -9.67 -5.77
CA GLU A 196 9.95 -9.69 -4.75
C GLU A 196 10.84 -8.47 -4.91
N ILE A 197 11.48 -8.09 -3.80
CA ILE A 197 12.57 -7.10 -3.80
C ILE A 197 13.86 -7.89 -3.61
N GLU A 198 14.53 -8.21 -4.72
CA GLU A 198 15.78 -8.95 -4.70
C GLU A 198 16.95 -8.00 -4.40
N ALA A 199 17.64 -8.24 -3.28
CA ALA A 199 19.00 -7.77 -3.09
C ALA A 199 19.93 -8.87 -3.62
N ARG A 200 20.67 -8.62 -4.71
CA ARG A 200 21.67 -9.61 -5.17
C ARG A 200 22.79 -9.67 -4.15
N GLU A 201 23.24 -10.87 -3.79
CA GLU A 201 24.51 -11.03 -3.09
C GLU A 201 25.62 -10.31 -3.88
N GLY A 202 26.30 -9.36 -3.24
CA GLY A 202 27.34 -8.54 -3.86
C GLY A 202 26.89 -7.28 -4.60
N ALA A 203 25.58 -7.02 -4.80
CA ALA A 203 25.08 -5.74 -5.29
C ALA A 203 24.38 -4.96 -4.17
N SER A 204 24.85 -3.74 -3.88
CA SER A 204 24.35 -2.91 -2.77
C SER A 204 22.92 -2.40 -2.96
N VAL A 205 22.31 -2.55 -4.15
CA VAL A 205 21.04 -1.91 -4.50
C VAL A 205 19.97 -2.93 -4.88
N PRO A 206 18.80 -2.93 -4.19
CA PRO A 206 17.71 -3.85 -4.48
C PRO A 206 17.05 -3.60 -5.84
N LYS A 207 16.41 -4.63 -6.42
CA LYS A 207 15.61 -4.55 -7.66
C LYS A 207 14.26 -5.24 -7.51
N ILE A 208 13.26 -4.76 -8.26
CA ILE A 208 11.97 -5.44 -8.35
C ILE A 208 12.07 -6.63 -9.31
N LYS A 209 11.60 -7.78 -8.85
CA LYS A 209 11.32 -8.95 -9.67
C LYS A 209 9.83 -9.25 -9.64
N TRP A 210 9.16 -8.96 -10.74
CA TRP A 210 7.78 -9.37 -10.97
C TRP A 210 7.69 -10.89 -11.14
N LEU A 211 6.75 -11.49 -10.41
CA LEU A 211 6.49 -12.92 -10.37
C LEU A 211 5.24 -13.25 -11.18
N SER A 212 4.10 -13.48 -10.53
CA SER A 212 2.87 -13.97 -11.13
C SER A 212 1.71 -12.99 -10.99
N GLU A 213 0.65 -13.25 -11.74
CA GLU A 213 -0.66 -12.64 -11.53
C GLU A 213 -1.44 -13.45 -10.48
N LEU A 214 -2.27 -12.77 -9.69
CA LEU A 214 -3.28 -13.38 -8.83
C LEU A 214 -4.67 -13.09 -9.40
N SER A 215 -5.54 -14.09 -9.33
CA SER A 215 -6.95 -13.96 -9.76
C SER A 215 -7.77 -13.11 -8.79
N GLU A 216 -7.36 -13.05 -7.53
CA GLU A 216 -8.06 -12.36 -6.48
C GLU A 216 -7.90 -10.83 -6.57
N THR A 217 -8.98 -10.11 -6.28
CA THR A 217 -8.97 -8.65 -6.18
C THR A 217 -8.28 -8.16 -4.90
N ALA A 218 -7.94 -6.88 -4.85
CA ALA A 218 -7.39 -6.24 -3.65
C ALA A 218 -8.26 -6.49 -2.40
N ASP A 219 -9.58 -6.35 -2.53
CA ASP A 219 -10.52 -6.56 -1.43
C ASP A 219 -10.56 -8.03 -0.99
N GLN A 220 -10.59 -8.98 -1.93
CA GLN A 220 -10.58 -10.40 -1.60
C GLN A 220 -9.32 -10.81 -0.84
N LEU A 221 -8.17 -10.27 -1.25
CA LEU A 221 -6.88 -10.51 -0.60
C LEU A 221 -6.84 -9.91 0.81
N MET A 222 -7.27 -8.65 0.98
CA MET A 222 -7.31 -8.00 2.30
C MET A 222 -8.32 -8.64 3.26
N GLN A 223 -9.49 -9.05 2.76
CA GLN A 223 -10.47 -9.76 3.57
C GLN A 223 -9.99 -11.15 3.99
N ALA A 224 -9.24 -11.84 3.13
CA ALA A 224 -8.61 -13.10 3.48
C ALA A 224 -7.57 -12.91 4.60
N GLU A 225 -6.74 -11.87 4.51
CA GLU A 225 -5.75 -11.52 5.53
C GLU A 225 -6.42 -11.15 6.86
N ALA A 226 -7.47 -10.32 6.85
CA ALA A 226 -8.21 -9.94 8.04
C ALA A 226 -8.86 -11.16 8.74
N LYS A 227 -9.42 -12.10 7.95
CA LYS A 227 -9.98 -13.35 8.49
C LYS A 227 -8.90 -14.23 9.11
N GLN A 228 -7.76 -14.41 8.44
CA GLN A 228 -6.65 -15.22 8.96
C GLN A 228 -6.09 -14.63 10.26
N ASN A 229 -5.93 -13.31 10.34
CA ASN A 229 -5.48 -12.65 11.57
C ASN A 229 -6.49 -12.84 12.70
N ALA A 230 -7.79 -12.69 12.44
CA ALA A 230 -8.83 -12.93 13.43
C ALA A 230 -8.85 -14.39 13.92
N ASP A 231 -8.67 -15.35 13.01
CA ASP A 231 -8.58 -16.78 13.35
C ASP A 231 -7.35 -17.07 14.22
N GLN A 232 -6.20 -16.44 13.94
CA GLN A 232 -4.96 -16.58 14.71
C GLN A 232 -5.06 -15.95 16.10
N THR A 233 -5.58 -14.72 16.20
CA THR A 233 -5.80 -14.06 17.50
C THR A 233 -6.80 -14.83 18.35
N ALA A 234 -7.89 -15.35 17.75
CA ALA A 234 -8.82 -16.21 18.47
C ALA A 234 -8.13 -17.50 18.96
N ALA A 235 -7.20 -18.07 18.18
CA ALA A 235 -6.46 -19.25 18.57
C ALA A 235 -5.53 -18.98 19.77
N GLU A 236 -4.82 -17.85 19.78
CA GLU A 236 -3.99 -17.42 20.92
C GLU A 236 -4.83 -17.25 22.19
N VAL A 237 -6.00 -16.62 22.08
CA VAL A 237 -6.94 -16.46 23.19
C VAL A 237 -7.46 -17.82 23.68
N ILE A 238 -7.71 -18.78 22.77
CA ILE A 238 -8.10 -20.14 23.15
C ILE A 238 -7.00 -20.83 23.95
N VAL A 239 -5.74 -20.73 23.49
CA VAL A 239 -4.58 -21.32 24.19
C VAL A 239 -4.44 -20.72 25.59
N GLU A 240 -4.55 -19.39 25.72
CA GLU A 240 -4.52 -18.70 27.01
C GLU A 240 -5.67 -19.17 27.92
N LEU A 241 -6.88 -19.27 27.40
CA LEU A 241 -8.07 -19.65 28.16
C LEU A 241 -8.00 -21.08 28.70
N LEU A 242 -7.40 -22.00 27.93
CA LEU A 242 -7.26 -23.42 28.30
C LEU A 242 -5.96 -23.74 29.03
N ALA A 243 -5.10 -22.75 29.30
CA ALA A 243 -3.83 -22.94 29.99
C ALA A 243 -4.00 -23.50 31.42
N ALA A 244 -5.14 -23.21 32.07
CA ALA A 244 -5.48 -23.69 33.41
C ALA A 244 -6.15 -25.09 33.42
N GLY A 245 -6.40 -25.69 32.25
CA GLY A 245 -7.02 -27.01 32.10
C GLY A 245 -8.31 -27.00 31.28
N PRO A 246 -8.99 -28.16 31.18
CA PRO A 246 -10.19 -28.30 30.37
C PRO A 246 -11.34 -27.39 30.82
N MET A 247 -12.05 -26.78 29.87
CA MET A 247 -13.18 -25.89 30.11
C MET A 247 -14.42 -26.37 29.35
N LYS A 248 -15.63 -26.06 29.85
CA LYS A 248 -16.85 -26.35 29.09
C LYS A 248 -16.86 -25.56 27.78
N ALA A 249 -17.23 -26.24 26.71
CA ALA A 249 -17.34 -25.66 25.37
C ALA A 249 -18.24 -24.42 25.36
N SER A 250 -19.35 -24.45 26.09
CA SER A 250 -20.27 -23.29 26.20
C SER A 250 -19.59 -22.08 26.85
N GLU A 251 -18.87 -22.29 27.96
CA GLU A 251 -18.17 -21.22 28.68
C GLU A 251 -17.04 -20.63 27.83
N ALA A 252 -16.28 -21.47 27.12
CA ALA A 252 -15.24 -21.03 26.21
C ALA A 252 -15.79 -20.25 25.00
N MET A 253 -16.90 -20.70 24.42
CA MET A 253 -17.60 -19.99 23.34
C MET A 253 -18.10 -18.62 23.79
N ASP A 254 -18.71 -18.52 24.97
CA ASP A 254 -19.22 -17.27 25.51
C ASP A 254 -18.08 -16.27 25.79
N HIS A 255 -16.94 -16.75 26.32
CA HIS A 255 -15.75 -15.90 26.53
C HIS A 255 -15.23 -15.30 25.21
N LEU A 256 -15.11 -16.11 24.15
CA LEU A 256 -14.63 -15.65 22.84
C LEU A 256 -15.63 -14.71 22.14
N LYS A 257 -16.92 -15.00 22.23
CA LYS A 257 -17.97 -14.08 21.75
C LYS A 257 -17.94 -12.75 22.51
N GLY A 258 -17.71 -12.78 23.82
CA GLY A 258 -17.52 -11.60 24.66
C GLY A 258 -16.31 -10.75 24.24
N LYS A 259 -15.28 -11.37 23.65
CA LYS A 259 -14.13 -10.70 23.02
C LYS A 259 -14.37 -10.28 21.56
N GLY A 260 -15.58 -10.49 21.02
CA GLY A 260 -15.99 -10.03 19.69
C GLY A 260 -15.73 -11.01 18.54
N PHE A 261 -15.36 -12.26 18.82
CA PHE A 261 -15.16 -13.26 17.76
C PHE A 261 -16.47 -13.91 17.33
N SER A 262 -16.67 -14.05 16.01
CA SER A 262 -17.82 -14.80 15.47
C SER A 262 -17.67 -16.31 15.71
N GLU A 263 -18.79 -17.05 15.80
CA GLU A 263 -18.74 -18.52 15.92
C GLU A 263 -17.89 -19.17 14.83
N ARG A 264 -18.04 -18.67 13.60
CA ARG A 264 -17.29 -19.17 12.45
C ARG A 264 -15.78 -18.91 12.54
N THR A 265 -15.35 -17.83 13.21
CA THR A 265 -13.93 -17.55 13.52
C THR A 265 -13.43 -18.51 14.59
N ILE A 266 -14.21 -18.70 15.65
CA ILE A 266 -13.88 -19.62 16.75
C ILE A 266 -13.75 -21.07 16.25
N ASP A 267 -14.64 -21.49 15.35
CA ASP A 267 -14.59 -22.82 14.72
C ASP A 267 -13.32 -23.05 13.92
N ARG A 268 -12.81 -22.02 13.24
CA ARG A 268 -11.53 -22.08 12.49
C ARG A 268 -10.31 -21.94 13.41
N ALA A 269 -10.44 -21.21 14.52
CA ALA A 269 -9.37 -21.02 15.49
C ALA A 269 -9.08 -22.28 16.34
N LYS A 270 -10.12 -23.08 16.65
CA LYS A 270 -9.98 -24.34 17.40
C LYS A 270 -8.87 -25.28 16.88
N PRO A 271 -8.84 -25.66 15.58
CA PRO A 271 -7.77 -26.51 15.07
C PRO A 271 -6.40 -25.82 15.07
N ILE A 272 -6.33 -24.49 14.89
CA ILE A 272 -5.07 -23.71 14.97
C ILE A 272 -4.50 -23.76 16.39
N ALA A 273 -5.36 -23.62 17.40
CA ALA A 273 -5.00 -23.72 18.81
C ALA A 273 -4.73 -25.17 19.28
N GLY A 274 -5.02 -26.18 18.45
CA GLY A 274 -4.86 -27.59 18.83
C GLY A 274 -5.97 -28.14 19.73
N VAL A 275 -7.15 -27.53 19.76
CA VAL A 275 -8.24 -27.94 20.65
C VAL A 275 -8.74 -29.35 20.35
N LYS A 276 -8.74 -30.20 21.37
CA LYS A 276 -9.46 -31.47 21.44
C LYS A 276 -10.84 -31.23 22.07
N ALA A 277 -11.89 -31.43 21.28
CA ALA A 277 -13.28 -31.25 21.73
C ALA A 277 -13.99 -32.60 21.88
N ALA A 278 -14.54 -32.89 23.06
CA ALA A 278 -15.42 -34.04 23.29
C ALA A 278 -16.83 -33.77 22.71
N ARG A 279 -17.46 -34.76 22.08
CA ARG A 279 -18.86 -34.65 21.59
C ARG A 279 -19.84 -35.13 22.66
N GLY A 280 -20.93 -34.37 22.86
CA GLY A 280 -22.04 -34.75 23.75
C GLY A 280 -22.50 -33.62 24.68
N PRO A 281 -23.56 -33.84 25.48
CA PRO A 281 -23.96 -32.92 26.54
C PRO A 281 -22.80 -32.71 27.52
N GLY A 282 -22.40 -31.46 27.76
CA GLY A 282 -21.24 -31.16 28.61
C GLY A 282 -19.88 -31.24 27.91
N ALA A 283 -19.83 -31.10 26.58
CA ALA A 283 -18.61 -31.03 25.79
C ALA A 283 -17.54 -30.14 26.45
N LEU A 284 -16.34 -30.70 26.62
CA LEU A 284 -15.16 -30.00 27.13
C LEU A 284 -14.21 -29.68 25.98
N TRP A 285 -13.55 -28.53 26.07
CA TRP A 285 -12.39 -28.16 25.27
C TRP A 285 -11.13 -28.36 26.11
N SER A 286 -10.09 -28.90 25.49
CA SER A 286 -8.77 -29.13 26.07
C SER A 286 -7.70 -28.97 24.98
N LEU A 287 -6.45 -28.74 25.36
CA LEU A 287 -5.29 -28.73 24.44
C LEU A 287 -4.71 -30.15 24.24
#